data_AF-A0A2E6YJI2-F1
#
_entry.id   AF-A0A2E6YJI2-F1
#
_cell.length_a   1.000
_cell.length_b   1.000
_cell.length_c   1.000
_cell.angle_alpha   90.00
_cell.angle_beta   90.00
_cell.angle_gamma   90.00
#
_symmetry.space_group_name_H-M   'P 1'
#
loop_
_entity.id
_entity.type
_entity.pdbx_description
1 polymer ?
#
loop_
_entity_poly.entity_id
_entity_poly.type
_entity_poly.pdbx_seq_one_letter_code
_entity_poly.pdbx_strand_id
1 'polypeptide(L)'
;MEIIAISNQLADFSVDRPCLKQTVKAIIVTQDGQRILGSNAINNDVDVCPRVVENMPTGEGYHLCKDVCNQNEHAEVTALQNAKAAGVDVQGATLYITGHTYFCDNCQNEMRKAGIKEAVCLDSDIKHSF
;
A
#
# COMPACT_ATOMS: atom_id res chain seq x y z
N MET A 1 1.45 21.49 -6.78
CA MET A 1 1.14 20.90 -8.10
C MET A 1 1.36 19.38 -8.10
N GLU A 2 2.49 18.89 -7.62
CA GLU A 2 2.83 17.46 -7.71
C GLU A 2 1.97 16.54 -6.83
N ILE A 3 1.70 16.94 -5.57
CA ILE A 3 0.83 16.16 -4.65
C ILE A 3 -0.60 16.00 -5.19
N ILE A 4 -1.14 17.03 -5.84
CA ILE A 4 -2.49 16.96 -6.46
C ILE A 4 -2.49 15.92 -7.59
N ALA A 5 -1.45 15.91 -8.43
CA ALA A 5 -1.33 14.91 -9.49
C ALA A 5 -1.19 13.48 -8.94
N ILE A 6 -0.41 13.30 -7.85
CA ILE A 6 -0.29 12.01 -7.15
C ILE A 6 -1.64 11.56 -6.58
N SER A 7 -2.35 12.47 -5.91
CA SER A 7 -3.66 12.19 -5.32
C SER A 7 -4.68 11.77 -6.39
N ASN A 8 -4.73 12.48 -7.52
CA ASN A 8 -5.61 12.13 -8.63
C ASN A 8 -5.27 10.75 -9.22
N GLN A 9 -3.98 10.44 -9.41
CA GLN A 9 -3.57 9.11 -9.90
C GLN A 9 -3.97 7.98 -8.96
N LEU A 10 -3.84 8.18 -7.65
CA LEU A 10 -4.31 7.19 -6.66
C LEU A 10 -5.84 7.06 -6.67
N ALA A 11 -6.57 8.16 -6.83
CA ALA A 11 -8.02 8.14 -6.96
C ALA A 11 -8.45 7.32 -8.19
N ASP A 12 -7.83 7.56 -9.33
CA ASP A 12 -8.13 6.93 -10.63
C ASP A 12 -7.62 5.49 -10.74
N PHE A 13 -6.70 5.06 -9.86
CA PHE A 13 -6.17 3.71 -9.89
C PHE A 13 -7.24 2.68 -9.51
N SER A 14 -7.77 1.96 -10.51
CA SER A 14 -8.68 0.85 -10.28
C SER A 14 -7.94 -0.38 -9.75
N VAL A 15 -8.48 -0.99 -8.69
CA VAL A 15 -7.91 -2.16 -8.03
C VAL A 15 -8.80 -3.35 -8.35
N ASP A 16 -8.24 -4.35 -9.01
CA ASP A 16 -8.93 -5.63 -9.19
C ASP A 16 -8.99 -6.35 -7.84
N ARG A 17 -10.18 -6.86 -7.48
CA ARG A 17 -10.45 -7.57 -6.22
C ARG A 17 -9.90 -6.85 -4.97
N PRO A 18 -10.39 -5.63 -4.64
CA PRO A 18 -9.87 -4.86 -3.52
C PRO A 18 -10.19 -5.53 -2.18
N CYS A 19 -9.41 -5.18 -1.16
CA CYS A 19 -9.71 -5.56 0.23
C CYS A 19 -11.12 -5.10 0.65
N LEU A 20 -11.98 -6.05 1.01
CA LEU A 20 -13.39 -5.82 1.36
C LEU A 20 -13.59 -4.91 2.59
N LYS A 21 -12.60 -4.83 3.49
CA LYS A 21 -12.68 -3.97 4.68
C LYS A 21 -12.20 -2.55 4.39
N GLN A 22 -11.10 -2.42 3.67
CA GLN A 22 -10.38 -1.17 3.50
C GLN A 22 -9.38 -1.29 2.35
N THR A 23 -9.68 -0.62 1.24
CA THR A 23 -8.79 -0.50 0.10
C THR A 23 -7.75 0.56 0.37
N VAL A 24 -6.49 0.16 0.34
CA VAL A 24 -5.31 1.02 0.45
C VAL A 24 -4.64 1.03 -0.92
N LYS A 25 -4.22 2.20 -1.38
CA LYS A 25 -3.48 2.36 -2.63
C LYS A 25 -2.17 3.07 -2.33
N ALA A 26 -1.11 2.67 -3.04
CA ALA A 26 0.22 3.19 -2.91
C ALA A 26 0.76 3.61 -4.28
N ILE A 27 1.61 4.63 -4.28
CA ILE A 27 2.38 5.06 -5.45
C ILE A 27 3.80 5.43 -5.03
N ILE A 28 4.78 4.83 -5.68
CA ILE A 28 6.20 5.20 -5.54
C ILE A 28 6.51 6.22 -6.63
N VAL A 29 7.17 7.30 -6.24
CA VAL A 29 7.72 8.32 -7.15
C VAL A 29 9.23 8.33 -7.01
N THR A 30 9.91 7.88 -8.06
CA THR A 30 11.38 7.79 -8.10
C THR A 30 12.02 9.15 -8.38
N GLN A 31 13.34 9.26 -8.19
CA GLN A 31 14.08 10.51 -8.38
C GLN A 31 14.07 11.01 -9.84
N ASP A 32 13.96 10.09 -10.79
CA ASP A 32 13.82 10.36 -12.22
C ASP A 32 12.35 10.51 -12.67
N GLY A 33 11.40 10.46 -11.72
CA GLY A 33 9.99 10.77 -11.95
C GLY A 33 9.13 9.59 -12.43
N GLN A 34 9.67 8.37 -12.45
CA GLN A 34 8.85 7.17 -12.69
C GLN A 34 7.84 6.96 -11.56
N ARG A 35 6.69 6.38 -11.90
CA ARG A 35 5.58 6.20 -10.98
C ARG A 35 5.07 4.77 -11.00
N ILE A 36 5.08 4.12 -9.84
CA ILE A 36 4.69 2.71 -9.71
C ILE A 36 3.57 2.57 -8.70
N LEU A 37 2.45 2.00 -9.13
CA LEU A 37 1.25 1.80 -8.32
C LEU A 37 1.25 0.43 -7.63
N GLY A 38 0.61 0.36 -6.47
CA GLY A 38 0.34 -0.88 -5.74
C GLY A 38 -0.92 -0.75 -4.88
N SER A 39 -1.57 -1.86 -4.57
CA SER A 39 -2.73 -1.89 -3.68
C SER A 39 -2.80 -3.23 -2.95
N ASN A 40 -3.55 -3.26 -1.84
CA ASN A 40 -3.92 -4.50 -1.19
C ASN A 40 -5.13 -5.13 -1.89
N ALA A 41 -4.95 -6.35 -2.40
CA ALA A 41 -5.97 -7.11 -3.10
C ALA A 41 -6.19 -8.48 -2.42
N ILE A 42 -7.34 -9.10 -2.69
CA ILE A 42 -7.67 -10.44 -2.23
C ILE A 42 -7.60 -11.42 -3.41
N ASN A 43 -7.23 -12.67 -3.14
CA ASN A 43 -7.13 -13.70 -4.18
C ASN A 43 -8.21 -14.77 -4.05
N ASN A 44 -8.88 -14.87 -2.90
CA ASN A 44 -9.99 -15.80 -2.68
C ASN A 44 -11.34 -15.11 -2.82
N ASP A 45 -12.35 -15.88 -3.24
CA ASP A 45 -13.74 -15.41 -3.30
C ASP A 45 -14.31 -15.36 -1.89
N VAL A 46 -14.50 -14.14 -1.40
CA VAL A 46 -15.00 -13.84 -0.06
C VAL A 46 -16.04 -12.75 -0.19
N ASP A 47 -17.20 -12.91 0.44
CA ASP A 47 -18.30 -11.93 0.36
C ASP A 47 -18.19 -10.84 1.44
N VAL A 48 -17.64 -11.20 2.60
CA VAL A 48 -17.52 -10.31 3.77
C VAL A 48 -16.15 -10.47 4.40
N CYS A 49 -15.50 -9.37 4.76
CA CYS A 49 -14.20 -9.44 5.42
C CYS A 49 -14.30 -10.22 6.75
N PRO A 50 -13.51 -11.29 6.96
CA PRO A 50 -13.56 -12.10 8.18
C PRO A 50 -13.20 -11.29 9.44
N ARG A 51 -12.31 -10.29 9.32
CA ARG A 51 -11.98 -9.38 10.42
C ARG A 51 -13.17 -8.52 10.87
N VAL A 52 -14.09 -8.21 9.96
CA VAL A 52 -15.33 -7.48 10.29
C VAL A 52 -16.31 -8.42 10.99
N VAL A 53 -16.48 -9.64 10.48
CA VAL A 53 -17.35 -10.67 11.09
C VAL A 53 -16.92 -10.97 12.52
N GLU A 54 -15.61 -11.09 12.76
CA GLU A 54 -15.04 -11.41 14.07
C GLU A 54 -14.80 -10.18 14.96
N ASN A 55 -15.21 -8.98 14.53
CA ASN A 55 -15.00 -7.71 15.26
C ASN A 55 -13.55 -7.46 15.69
N MET A 56 -12.59 -7.80 14.82
CA MET A 56 -11.17 -7.63 15.09
C MET A 56 -10.80 -6.13 15.20
N PRO A 57 -10.05 -5.72 16.24
CA PRO A 57 -9.52 -4.36 16.34
C PRO A 57 -8.63 -3.95 15.16
N THR A 58 -8.46 -2.63 14.98
CA THR A 58 -7.45 -2.10 14.06
C THR A 58 -6.06 -2.57 14.52
N GLY A 59 -5.26 -3.10 13.58
CA GLY A 59 -3.95 -3.68 13.89
C GLY A 59 -3.97 -5.18 14.22
N GLU A 60 -5.14 -5.81 14.30
CA GLU A 60 -5.27 -7.23 14.68
C GLU A 60 -5.95 -8.08 13.59
N GLY A 61 -5.83 -9.41 13.71
CA GLY A 61 -6.50 -10.36 12.82
C GLY A 61 -5.87 -10.51 11.43
N TYR A 62 -4.61 -10.13 11.24
CA TYR A 62 -3.93 -10.21 9.94
C TYR A 62 -3.76 -11.64 9.41
N HIS A 63 -3.75 -12.65 10.28
CA HIS A 63 -3.76 -14.05 9.85
C HIS A 63 -5.00 -14.35 8.99
N LEU A 64 -6.17 -13.76 9.28
CA LEU A 64 -7.37 -13.92 8.45
C LEU A 64 -7.21 -13.32 7.05
N CYS A 65 -6.46 -12.22 6.92
CA CYS A 65 -6.14 -11.65 5.61
C CYS A 65 -5.34 -12.64 4.76
N LYS A 66 -4.38 -13.34 5.38
CA LYS A 66 -3.54 -14.34 4.73
C LYS A 66 -4.29 -15.65 4.47
N ASP A 67 -4.96 -16.19 5.47
CA ASP A 67 -5.48 -17.56 5.45
C ASP A 67 -6.85 -17.65 4.76
N VAL A 68 -7.69 -16.61 4.89
CA VAL A 68 -9.06 -16.60 4.33
C VAL A 68 -9.11 -15.82 3.02
N CYS A 69 -8.67 -14.56 3.03
CA CYS A 69 -8.71 -13.72 1.83
C CYS A 69 -7.59 -14.04 0.83
N ASN A 70 -6.57 -14.78 1.26
CA ASN A 70 -5.33 -14.99 0.52
C ASN A 70 -4.75 -13.67 0.00
N GLN A 71 -4.76 -12.64 0.84
CA GLN A 71 -4.16 -11.35 0.53
C GLN A 71 -2.64 -11.48 0.56
N ASN A 72 -2.00 -11.20 -0.58
CA ASN A 72 -0.55 -11.33 -0.72
C ASN A 72 0.18 -10.36 0.21
N GLU A 73 -0.05 -9.07 0.02
CA GLU A 73 0.70 -8.00 0.68
C GLU A 73 -0.15 -6.73 0.84
N HIS A 74 0.33 -5.81 1.68
CA HIS A 74 -0.19 -4.45 1.77
C HIS A 74 0.21 -3.61 0.56
N ALA A 75 -0.48 -2.48 0.35
CA ALA A 75 -0.29 -1.63 -0.82
C ALA A 75 1.16 -1.17 -1.01
N GLU A 76 1.85 -0.85 0.08
CA GLU A 76 3.24 -0.39 0.08
C GLU A 76 4.19 -1.46 -0.45
N VAL A 77 4.06 -2.68 0.05
CA VAL A 77 4.89 -3.82 -0.35
C VAL A 77 4.54 -4.26 -1.78
N THR A 78 3.24 -4.26 -2.14
CA THR A 78 2.82 -4.51 -3.53
C THR A 78 3.45 -3.51 -4.50
N ALA A 79 3.51 -2.22 -4.15
CA ALA A 79 4.15 -1.21 -5.00
C ALA A 79 5.66 -1.49 -5.18
N LEU A 80 6.36 -1.90 -4.12
CA LEU A 80 7.77 -2.30 -4.19
C LEU A 80 7.98 -3.54 -5.06
N GLN A 81 7.10 -4.54 -4.94
CA GLN A 81 7.13 -5.74 -5.79
C GLN A 81 6.90 -5.41 -7.25
N ASN A 82 5.93 -4.52 -7.54
CA ASN A 82 5.66 -4.04 -8.89
C ASN A 82 6.86 -3.27 -9.47
N ALA A 83 7.51 -2.43 -8.67
CA ALA A 83 8.70 -1.69 -9.11
C ALA A 83 9.83 -2.65 -9.46
N LYS A 84 10.08 -3.64 -8.60
CA LYS A 84 11.06 -4.70 -8.85
C LYS A 84 10.74 -5.49 -10.11
N ALA A 85 9.48 -5.88 -10.32
CA ALA A 85 9.04 -6.61 -11.51
C ALA A 85 9.20 -5.77 -12.79
N ALA A 86 9.03 -4.46 -12.70
CA ALA A 86 9.23 -3.51 -13.80
C ALA A 86 10.70 -3.12 -14.02
N GLY A 87 11.63 -3.58 -13.16
CA GLY A 87 13.04 -3.20 -13.22
C GLY A 87 13.32 -1.74 -12.87
N VAL A 88 12.44 -1.13 -12.06
CA VAL A 88 12.54 0.27 -11.63
C VAL A 88 13.34 0.38 -10.34
N ASP A 89 14.35 1.25 -10.34
CA ASP A 89 15.14 1.56 -9.14
C ASP A 89 14.37 2.54 -8.24
N VAL A 90 14.13 2.12 -7.00
CA VAL A 90 13.39 2.90 -6.00
C VAL A 90 14.30 3.55 -4.96
N GLN A 91 15.62 3.45 -5.13
CA GLN A 91 16.57 4.06 -4.22
C GLN A 91 16.37 5.57 -4.12
N GLY A 92 16.12 6.05 -2.91
CA GLY A 92 15.90 7.46 -2.62
C GLY A 92 14.53 8.00 -3.05
N ALA A 93 13.60 7.14 -3.47
CA ALA A 93 12.23 7.48 -3.87
C ALA A 93 11.35 7.84 -2.67
N THR A 94 10.18 8.43 -2.97
CA THR A 94 9.12 8.68 -1.99
C THR A 94 7.91 7.81 -2.30
N LEU A 95 7.34 7.17 -1.27
CA LEU A 95 6.12 6.39 -1.35
C LEU A 95 4.95 7.18 -0.78
N TYR A 96 3.83 7.24 -1.49
CA TYR A 96 2.59 7.87 -1.03
C TYR A 96 1.48 6.83 -0.90
N ILE A 97 0.64 6.93 0.14
CA ILE A 97 -0.56 6.10 0.30
C ILE A 97 -1.83 6.92 0.51
N THR A 98 -2.96 6.31 0.17
CA THR A 98 -4.33 6.73 0.56
C THR A 98 -5.16 5.49 0.91
N GLY A 99 -6.29 5.69 1.57
CA GLY A 99 -7.14 4.64 2.11
C GLY A 99 -6.65 4.13 3.46
N HIS A 100 -5.71 4.81 4.12
CA HIS A 100 -5.20 4.44 5.44
C HIS A 100 -4.72 5.66 6.24
N THR A 101 -4.26 5.45 7.47
CA THR A 101 -3.86 6.54 8.40
C THR A 101 -2.53 6.28 9.09
N TYR A 102 -1.84 5.17 8.79
CA TYR A 102 -0.52 4.86 9.34
C TYR A 102 0.20 3.84 8.44
N PHE A 103 1.49 3.62 8.71
CA PHE A 103 2.29 2.57 8.09
C PHE A 103 2.58 1.48 9.11
N CYS A 104 2.30 0.21 8.81
CA CYS A 104 2.66 -0.87 9.74
C CYS A 104 4.18 -1.13 9.76
N ASP A 105 4.68 -1.74 10.83
CA ASP A 105 6.11 -1.99 11.03
C ASP A 105 6.72 -2.82 9.89
N ASN A 106 5.98 -3.79 9.34
CA ASN A 106 6.44 -4.58 8.21
C ASN A 106 6.64 -3.73 6.95
N CYS A 107 5.64 -2.91 6.58
CA CYS A 107 5.75 -1.99 5.44
C CYS A 107 6.91 -1.02 5.61
N GLN A 108 7.09 -0.46 6.81
CA GLN A 108 8.23 0.42 7.12
C GLN A 108 9.58 -0.29 6.95
N ASN A 109 9.68 -1.54 7.41
CA ASN A 109 10.91 -2.32 7.26
C ASN A 109 11.22 -2.66 5.79
N GLU A 110 10.21 -3.04 5.01
CA GLU A 110 10.40 -3.33 3.58
C GLU A 110 10.76 -2.07 2.78
N MET A 111 10.14 -0.93 3.07
CA MET A 111 10.50 0.36 2.47
C MET A 111 11.95 0.75 2.79
N ARG A 112 12.37 0.61 4.06
CA ARG A 112 13.76 0.87 4.48
C ARG A 112 14.76 -0.02 3.75
N LYS A 113 14.49 -1.32 3.65
CA LYS A 113 15.35 -2.29 2.93
C LYS A 113 15.45 -1.97 1.43
N ALA A 114 14.35 -1.50 0.83
CA ALA A 114 14.30 -1.12 -0.58
C ALA A 114 14.98 0.23 -0.87
N GLY A 115 15.33 1.00 0.16
CA GLY A 115 15.97 2.31 0.01
C GLY A 115 15.00 3.45 -0.25
N ILE A 116 13.71 3.30 0.06
CA ILE A 116 12.75 4.42 0.08
C ILE A 116 13.24 5.44 1.11
N LYS A 117 13.25 6.72 0.73
CA LYS A 117 13.71 7.82 1.60
C LYS A 117 12.61 8.35 2.50
N GLU A 118 11.39 8.42 1.98
CA GLU A 118 10.24 8.98 2.68
C GLU A 118 8.96 8.23 2.32
N ALA A 119 8.07 8.04 3.29
CA ALA A 119 6.72 7.56 3.09
C ALA A 119 5.71 8.58 3.62
N VAL A 120 4.66 8.86 2.85
CA VAL A 120 3.65 9.89 3.14
C VAL A 120 2.24 9.31 3.06
N CYS A 121 1.47 9.46 4.11
CA CYS A 121 0.06 9.09 4.15
C CYS A 121 -0.81 10.32 3.87
N LEU A 122 -1.45 10.37 2.69
CA LEU A 122 -2.17 11.57 2.24
C LEU A 122 -3.42 11.86 3.08
N ASP A 123 -4.08 10.84 3.63
CA ASP A 123 -5.32 11.01 4.38
C ASP A 123 -5.10 11.54 5.81
N SER A 124 -3.87 11.43 6.34
CA SER A 124 -3.54 11.78 7.73
C SER A 124 -2.34 12.72 7.85
N ASP A 125 -1.75 13.14 6.73
CA ASP A 125 -0.51 13.92 6.65
C ASP A 125 0.69 13.32 7.41
N ILE A 126 0.64 12.04 7.80
CA ILE A 126 1.75 11.36 8.45
C ILE A 126 2.89 11.17 7.46
N LYS A 127 4.11 11.50 7.91
CA LYS A 127 5.35 11.29 7.16
C LYS A 127 6.30 10.44 7.98
N HIS A 128 6.99 9.54 7.29
CA HIS A 128 8.05 8.72 7.87
C HIS A 128 9.30 8.83 6.99
N SER A 129 10.41 9.24 7.58
CA SER A 129 11.72 9.27 6.91
C SER A 129 12.56 8.08 7.37
N PHE A 130 13.29 7.45 6.44
CA PHE A 130 14.09 6.25 6.70
C PHE A 130 15.59 6.54 6.75
#